data_AF-A0A453PQ63-F1
#
_entry.id   AF-A0A453PQ63-F1
#
_cell.length_a   1.000
_cell.length_b   1.000
_cell.length_c   1.000
_cell.angle_alpha   90.00
_cell.angle_beta   90.00
_cell.angle_gamma   90.00
#
_symmetry.space_group_name_H-M   'P 1'
#
loop_
_entity.id
_entity.type
_entity.pdbx_description
1 polymer ?
#
loop_
_entity_poly.entity_id
_entity_poly.type
_entity_poly.pdbx_seq_one_letter_code
_entity_poly.pdbx_strand_id
1 'polypeptide(L)'
;MEIIRMVITSQTGAYLHFEEIIDVAKLLGLRSEEEIAAVEEAIAREAVVNGDLQLAFDLCLNLTKKGHGEVWDLCAAIARGPQLDNLDTSTREKLLGFSLSHCDEESVGELLNAWKELDVHDKFEQLMVSTGTNPPNFFVDGSTYTPLPVQSVQDILDLREGVSHDREHDHVAIAKEMLSKVCMDFTNDDTYSRESTFAENRKLLSFSALELPWLLKLSNDEVHDGNKHSSETNHPIRRYRFSTKTEAINSIIYWLGVHSFAPSDDLIMFLAKSIMEPPVDEDDYVLSCSILLNLMDPFNGVKIIEEELKQRECYQEISNIMNVGMTYSSLNSLKKECSTPEQRRNLLLQKFHEKFTSID
;
A
#
# COMPACT_ATOMS: atom_id res chain seq x y z
N MET A 1 -33.90 0.76 25.62
CA MET A 1 -32.57 0.19 25.30
C MET A 1 -32.18 -1.00 26.17
N GLU A 2 -32.19 -0.90 27.49
CA GLU A 2 -31.70 -2.00 28.36
C GLU A 2 -32.48 -3.32 28.21
N ILE A 3 -33.81 -3.25 28.08
CA ILE A 3 -34.67 -4.42 27.81
C ILE A 3 -34.30 -5.08 26.47
N ILE A 4 -34.03 -4.30 25.43
CA ILE A 4 -33.64 -4.82 24.12
C ILE A 4 -32.28 -5.53 24.21
N ARG A 5 -31.31 -4.93 24.92
CA ARG A 5 -29.99 -5.55 25.14
C ARG A 5 -30.13 -6.87 25.89
N MET A 6 -30.99 -6.96 26.90
CA MET A 6 -31.27 -8.21 27.60
C MET A 6 -31.86 -9.27 26.66
N VAL A 7 -32.79 -8.91 25.77
CA VAL A 7 -33.38 -9.86 24.82
C VAL A 7 -32.34 -10.41 23.86
N ILE A 8 -31.47 -9.53 23.34
CA ILE A 8 -30.39 -9.91 22.42
C ILE A 8 -29.39 -10.87 23.08
N THR A 9 -29.00 -10.62 24.34
CA THR A 9 -27.96 -11.42 25.03
C THR A 9 -28.51 -12.67 25.75
N SER A 10 -29.79 -12.70 26.11
CA SER A 10 -30.36 -13.81 26.90
C SER A 10 -30.69 -15.03 26.06
N GLN A 11 -30.90 -14.87 24.75
CA GLN A 11 -31.28 -15.96 23.87
C GLN A 11 -30.33 -16.02 22.66
N THR A 12 -29.57 -17.11 22.59
CA THR A 12 -28.66 -17.40 21.48
C THR A 12 -29.43 -17.44 20.16
N GLY A 13 -28.97 -16.68 19.17
CA GLY A 13 -29.63 -16.54 17.87
C GLY A 13 -30.77 -15.50 17.81
N ALA A 14 -31.09 -14.78 18.90
CA ALA A 14 -32.10 -13.73 18.86
C ALA A 14 -31.75 -12.60 17.86
N TYR A 15 -30.46 -12.29 17.72
CA TYR A 15 -29.96 -11.29 16.78
C TYR A 15 -30.27 -11.60 15.31
N LEU A 16 -30.58 -12.86 14.95
CA LEU A 16 -31.00 -13.24 13.59
C LEU A 16 -32.38 -12.69 13.23
N HIS A 17 -33.24 -12.46 14.24
CA HIS A 17 -34.57 -11.89 14.09
C HIS A 17 -34.55 -10.36 14.26
N PHE A 18 -33.57 -9.69 13.66
CA PHE A 18 -33.31 -8.26 13.87
C PHE A 18 -34.53 -7.37 13.51
N GLU A 19 -35.32 -7.73 12.49
CA GLU A 19 -36.54 -7.00 12.11
C GLU A 19 -37.58 -6.99 13.24
N GLU A 20 -37.79 -8.14 13.89
CA GLU A 20 -38.73 -8.29 15.00
C GLU A 20 -38.24 -7.52 16.23
N ILE A 21 -36.92 -7.54 16.50
CA ILE A 21 -36.32 -6.78 17.60
C ILE A 21 -36.48 -5.27 17.39
N ILE A 22 -36.31 -4.80 16.16
CA ILE A 22 -36.52 -3.40 15.79
C ILE A 22 -38.00 -3.01 15.98
N ASP A 23 -38.94 -3.87 15.62
CA ASP A 23 -40.36 -3.59 15.82
C ASP A 23 -40.75 -3.58 17.30
N VAL A 24 -40.20 -4.49 18.11
CA VAL A 24 -40.34 -4.45 19.56
C VAL A 24 -39.74 -3.17 20.14
N ALA A 25 -38.58 -2.72 19.65
CA ALA A 25 -37.98 -1.46 20.06
C ALA A 25 -38.90 -0.25 19.78
N LYS A 26 -39.52 -0.20 18.58
CA LYS A 26 -40.50 0.84 18.22
C LYS A 26 -41.74 0.82 19.12
N LEU A 27 -42.22 -0.36 19.48
CA LEU A 27 -43.35 -0.54 20.39
C LEU A 27 -43.01 -0.10 21.83
N LEU A 28 -41.76 -0.28 22.25
CA LEU A 28 -41.24 0.20 23.54
C LEU A 28 -40.96 1.71 23.58
N GLY A 29 -41.17 2.42 22.46
CA GLY A 29 -41.08 3.88 22.39
C GLY A 29 -39.77 4.41 21.79
N LEU A 30 -38.87 3.54 21.33
CA LEU A 30 -37.66 3.93 20.61
C LEU A 30 -38.03 4.27 19.16
N ARG A 31 -38.17 5.56 18.85
CA ARG A 31 -38.72 6.01 17.56
C ARG A 31 -37.80 6.97 16.83
N SER A 32 -36.75 7.48 17.47
CA SER A 32 -35.76 8.29 16.78
C SER A 32 -34.86 7.41 15.91
N GLU A 33 -34.32 7.98 14.83
CA GLU A 33 -33.39 7.26 13.95
C GLU A 33 -32.11 6.86 14.69
N GLU A 34 -31.66 7.68 15.64
CA GLU A 34 -30.48 7.44 16.48
C GLU A 34 -30.72 6.31 17.49
N GLU A 35 -31.92 6.22 18.08
CA GLU A 35 -32.30 5.11 18.96
C GLU A 35 -32.41 3.79 18.20
N ILE A 36 -32.92 3.82 16.97
CA ILE A 36 -32.98 2.62 16.11
C ILE A 36 -31.57 2.21 15.68
N ALA A 37 -30.70 3.16 15.33
CA ALA A 37 -29.30 2.88 15.04
C ALA A 37 -28.56 2.25 16.23
N ALA A 38 -28.84 2.70 17.46
CA ALA A 38 -28.29 2.10 18.67
C ALA A 38 -28.81 0.66 18.92
N VAL A 39 -30.02 0.33 18.46
CA VAL A 39 -30.54 -1.05 18.49
C VAL A 39 -29.82 -1.91 17.46
N GLU A 40 -29.67 -1.42 16.23
CA GLU A 40 -28.92 -2.10 15.17
C GLU A 40 -27.45 -2.34 15.56
N GLU A 41 -26.83 -1.37 16.23
CA GLU A 41 -25.47 -1.50 16.79
C GLU A 41 -25.39 -2.63 17.82
N ALA A 42 -26.35 -2.70 18.75
CA ALA A 42 -26.38 -3.75 19.76
C ALA A 42 -26.54 -5.15 19.14
N ILE A 43 -27.32 -5.26 18.07
CA ILE A 43 -27.50 -6.50 17.29
C ILE A 43 -26.19 -6.86 16.56
N ALA A 44 -25.53 -5.87 15.94
CA ALA A 44 -24.27 -6.08 15.22
C ALA A 44 -23.15 -6.55 16.16
N ARG A 45 -23.07 -5.99 17.38
CA ARG A 45 -22.12 -6.42 18.42
C ARG A 45 -22.37 -7.87 18.84
N GLU A 46 -23.63 -8.26 19.03
CA GLU A 46 -23.97 -9.65 19.37
C GLU A 46 -23.67 -10.61 18.22
N ALA A 47 -23.91 -10.21 16.96
CA ALA A 47 -23.57 -11.02 15.80
C ALA A 47 -22.06 -11.34 15.74
N VAL A 48 -21.20 -10.36 16.04
CA VAL A 48 -19.74 -10.60 16.13
C VAL A 48 -19.37 -11.57 17.25
N VAL A 49 -20.01 -11.45 18.43
CA VAL A 49 -19.77 -12.38 19.56
C VAL A 49 -20.11 -13.84 19.19
N ASN A 50 -21.14 -14.03 18.36
CA ASN A 50 -21.56 -15.35 17.89
C ASN A 50 -20.82 -15.81 16.62
N GLY A 51 -19.90 -15.01 16.07
CA GLY A 51 -19.11 -15.33 14.89
C GLY A 51 -19.79 -15.04 13.54
N ASP A 52 -20.96 -14.42 13.55
CA ASP A 52 -21.71 -14.06 12.34
C ASP A 52 -21.25 -12.71 11.77
N LEU A 53 -20.03 -12.75 11.21
CA LEU A 53 -19.36 -11.56 10.65
C LEU A 53 -20.09 -10.97 9.43
N GLN A 54 -20.82 -11.77 8.64
CA GLN A 54 -21.60 -11.30 7.49
C GLN A 54 -22.76 -10.39 7.93
N LEU A 55 -23.54 -10.82 8.93
CA LEU A 55 -24.65 -10.02 9.43
C LEU A 55 -24.15 -8.74 10.11
N ALA A 56 -23.06 -8.84 10.90
CA ALA A 56 -22.43 -7.68 11.50
C ALA A 56 -21.95 -6.69 10.42
N PHE A 57 -21.38 -7.18 9.33
CA PHE A 57 -20.95 -6.36 8.20
C PHE A 57 -22.11 -5.63 7.52
N ASP A 58 -23.20 -6.33 7.20
CA ASP A 58 -24.39 -5.71 6.57
C ASP A 58 -25.01 -4.62 7.46
N LEU A 59 -25.08 -4.87 8.77
CA LEU A 59 -25.55 -3.89 9.74
C LEU A 59 -24.60 -2.69 9.84
N CYS A 60 -23.28 -2.91 9.87
CA CYS A 60 -22.30 -1.83 9.84
C CYS A 60 -22.39 -0.98 8.56
N LEU A 61 -22.63 -1.57 7.40
CA LEU A 61 -22.82 -0.81 6.16
C LEU A 61 -24.06 0.08 6.20
N ASN A 62 -25.12 -0.36 6.86
CA ASN A 62 -26.33 0.45 7.03
C ASN A 62 -26.11 1.56 8.07
N LEU A 63 -25.41 1.26 9.18
CA LEU A 63 -25.08 2.23 10.23
C LEU A 63 -24.14 3.34 9.74
N THR A 64 -23.13 2.99 8.94
CA THR A 64 -22.21 3.96 8.35
C THR A 64 -22.92 4.92 7.39
N LYS A 65 -23.88 4.42 6.57
CA LYS A 65 -24.73 5.28 5.72
C LYS A 65 -25.60 6.24 6.52
N LYS A 66 -26.04 5.83 7.73
CA LYS A 66 -26.80 6.68 8.66
C LYS A 66 -25.91 7.65 9.45
N GLY A 67 -24.58 7.52 9.37
CA GLY A 67 -23.63 8.38 10.08
C GLY A 67 -23.53 8.10 11.59
N HIS A 68 -23.88 6.89 12.04
CA HIS A 68 -23.83 6.52 13.45
C HIS A 68 -22.38 6.29 13.90
N GLY A 69 -21.75 7.29 14.51
CA GLY A 69 -20.31 7.28 14.81
C GLY A 69 -19.86 6.24 15.84
N GLU A 70 -20.72 5.84 16.78
CA GLU A 70 -20.37 4.92 17.89
C GLU A 70 -20.03 3.50 17.44
N VAL A 71 -20.31 3.13 16.18
CA VAL A 71 -19.97 1.82 15.60
C VAL A 71 -18.55 1.77 15.00
N TRP A 72 -17.77 2.86 15.12
CA TRP A 72 -16.45 2.97 14.49
C TRP A 72 -15.51 1.82 14.85
N ASP A 73 -15.57 1.33 16.09
CA ASP A 73 -14.74 0.25 16.62
C ASP A 73 -15.08 -1.09 15.97
N LEU A 74 -16.37 -1.35 15.81
CA LEU A 74 -16.90 -2.54 15.14
C LEU A 74 -16.58 -2.50 13.64
N CYS A 75 -16.74 -1.35 12.98
CA CYS A 75 -16.33 -1.15 11.59
C CYS A 75 -14.82 -1.40 11.40
N ALA A 76 -13.99 -0.92 12.31
CA ALA A 76 -12.55 -1.14 12.28
C ALA A 76 -12.21 -2.62 12.48
N ALA A 77 -12.86 -3.30 13.43
CA ALA A 77 -12.65 -4.71 13.71
C ALA A 77 -13.03 -5.60 12.51
N ILE A 78 -14.18 -5.33 11.88
CA ILE A 78 -14.63 -6.06 10.68
C ILE A 78 -13.69 -5.77 9.51
N ALA A 79 -13.32 -4.52 9.29
CA ALA A 79 -12.42 -4.17 8.20
C ALA A 79 -11.01 -4.75 8.38
N ARG A 80 -10.51 -4.92 9.61
CA ARG A 80 -9.25 -5.62 9.91
C ARG A 80 -9.38 -7.15 9.96
N GLY A 81 -10.60 -7.66 10.00
CA GLY A 81 -10.93 -9.07 10.16
C GLY A 81 -10.64 -9.94 8.92
N PRO A 82 -11.00 -11.24 9.00
CA PRO A 82 -10.82 -12.18 7.89
C PRO A 82 -11.66 -11.78 6.67
N GLN A 83 -11.25 -12.27 5.50
CA GLN A 83 -11.94 -11.99 4.24
C GLN A 83 -13.34 -12.64 4.27
N LEU A 84 -14.37 -11.84 4.01
CA LEU A 84 -15.76 -12.29 3.88
C LEU A 84 -16.14 -12.29 2.40
N ASP A 85 -17.04 -13.18 1.98
CA ASP A 85 -17.43 -13.36 0.57
C ASP A 85 -17.92 -12.08 -0.13
N ASN A 86 -18.43 -11.10 0.63
CA ASN A 86 -18.96 -9.83 0.12
C ASN A 86 -18.06 -8.62 0.45
N LEU A 87 -16.91 -8.85 1.08
CA LEU A 87 -16.03 -7.79 1.56
C LEU A 87 -14.89 -7.57 0.56
N ASP A 88 -15.13 -6.71 -0.42
CA ASP A 88 -14.08 -6.24 -1.33
C ASP A 88 -13.14 -5.25 -0.63
N THR A 89 -11.93 -5.11 -1.17
CA THR A 89 -10.91 -4.17 -0.68
C THR A 89 -11.47 -2.73 -0.60
N SER A 90 -12.29 -2.33 -1.58
CA SER A 90 -12.91 -0.99 -1.61
C SER A 90 -13.89 -0.74 -0.46
N THR A 91 -14.62 -1.76 -0.01
CA THR A 91 -15.54 -1.59 1.13
C THR A 91 -14.79 -1.61 2.45
N ARG A 92 -13.69 -2.36 2.57
CA ARG A 92 -12.80 -2.28 3.74
C ARG A 92 -12.18 -0.89 3.87
N GLU A 93 -11.76 -0.27 2.77
CA GLU A 93 -11.30 1.12 2.76
C GLU A 93 -12.36 2.09 3.26
N LYS A 94 -13.60 1.95 2.79
CA LYS A 94 -14.72 2.80 3.23
C LYS A 94 -15.01 2.64 4.72
N LEU A 95 -14.98 1.40 5.23
CA LEU A 95 -15.19 1.11 6.65
C LEU A 95 -14.06 1.68 7.51
N LEU A 96 -12.79 1.47 7.12
CA LEU A 96 -11.64 2.07 7.83
C LEU A 96 -11.64 3.59 7.74
N GLY A 97 -12.03 4.15 6.60
CA GLY A 97 -12.15 5.60 6.42
C GLY A 97 -13.24 6.21 7.32
N PHE A 98 -14.38 5.54 7.45
CA PHE A 98 -15.41 5.91 8.41
C PHE A 98 -14.91 5.80 9.85
N SER A 99 -14.23 4.70 10.19
CA SER A 99 -13.66 4.54 11.53
C SER A 99 -12.66 5.66 11.84
N LEU A 100 -11.81 6.05 10.89
CA LEU A 100 -10.85 7.14 11.05
C LEU A 100 -11.51 8.52 11.25
N SER A 101 -12.72 8.75 10.74
CA SER A 101 -13.43 10.02 10.95
C SER A 101 -14.13 10.10 12.30
N HIS A 102 -14.35 8.97 12.98
CA HIS A 102 -15.10 8.89 14.24
C HIS A 102 -14.30 8.31 15.43
N CYS A 103 -13.06 7.84 15.20
CA CYS A 103 -12.24 7.24 16.24
C CYS A 103 -11.74 8.24 17.29
N ASP A 104 -11.38 7.71 18.45
CA ASP A 104 -10.67 8.41 19.50
C ASP A 104 -9.19 8.64 19.14
N GLU A 105 -8.56 9.62 19.81
CA GLU A 105 -7.17 10.02 19.55
C GLU A 105 -6.15 8.89 19.74
N GLU A 106 -6.42 7.93 20.63
CA GLU A 106 -5.51 6.82 20.92
C GLU A 106 -5.52 5.79 19.78
N SER A 107 -6.68 5.57 19.17
CA SER A 107 -6.88 4.58 18.09
C SER A 107 -6.48 5.06 16.69
N VAL A 108 -6.33 6.38 16.47
CA VAL A 108 -5.99 6.96 15.15
C VAL A 108 -4.73 6.31 14.57
N GLY A 109 -3.67 6.17 15.38
CA GLY A 109 -2.38 5.65 14.91
C GLY A 109 -2.48 4.21 14.39
N GLU A 110 -3.18 3.35 15.12
CA GLU A 110 -3.39 1.96 14.71
C GLU A 110 -4.30 1.84 13.49
N LEU A 111 -5.35 2.67 13.41
CA LEU A 111 -6.29 2.67 12.28
C LEU A 111 -5.61 3.16 11.01
N LEU A 112 -4.78 4.19 11.12
CA LEU A 112 -4.02 4.72 10.01
C LEU A 112 -3.03 3.69 9.47
N ASN A 113 -2.36 2.95 10.35
CA ASN A 113 -1.47 1.87 9.94
C ASN A 113 -2.23 0.74 9.24
N ALA A 114 -3.38 0.32 9.77
CA ALA A 114 -4.23 -0.69 9.11
C ALA A 114 -4.72 -0.22 7.73
N TRP A 115 -5.07 1.07 7.60
CA TRP A 115 -5.45 1.67 6.33
C TRP A 115 -4.29 1.69 5.32
N LYS A 116 -3.08 2.07 5.76
CA LYS A 116 -1.87 2.02 4.92
C LYS A 116 -1.58 0.60 4.43
N GLU A 117 -1.67 -0.41 5.30
CA GLU A 117 -1.45 -1.81 4.90
C GLU A 117 -2.45 -2.26 3.83
N LEU A 118 -3.70 -1.82 3.94
CA LEU A 118 -4.74 -2.16 2.99
C LEU A 118 -4.54 -1.47 1.63
N ASP A 119 -4.14 -0.19 1.63
CA ASP A 119 -3.78 0.55 0.41
C ASP A 119 -2.57 -0.07 -0.32
N VAL A 120 -1.57 -0.59 0.42
CA VAL A 120 -0.45 -1.33 -0.17
C VAL A 120 -0.94 -2.59 -0.86
N HIS A 121 -1.84 -3.34 -0.24
CA HIS A 121 -2.39 -4.57 -0.81
C HIS A 121 -3.23 -4.29 -2.05
N ASP A 122 -4.06 -3.24 -2.05
CA ASP A 122 -4.84 -2.83 -3.23
C ASP A 122 -3.94 -2.55 -4.44
N LYS A 123 -2.79 -1.90 -4.24
CA LYS A 123 -1.80 -1.67 -5.30
C LYS A 123 -1.21 -2.96 -5.86
N PHE A 124 -0.99 -3.98 -5.04
CA PHE A 124 -0.54 -5.28 -5.52
C PHE A 124 -1.63 -6.01 -6.31
N GLU A 125 -2.88 -5.98 -5.84
CA GLU A 125 -4.03 -6.54 -6.57
C GLU A 125 -4.20 -5.89 -7.95
N GLN A 126 -4.11 -4.56 -8.02
CA GLN A 126 -4.16 -3.83 -9.29
C GLN A 126 -3.03 -4.26 -10.24
N LEU A 127 -1.83 -4.49 -9.72
CA LEU A 127 -0.69 -4.99 -10.49
C LEU A 127 -0.87 -6.45 -10.95
N MET A 128 -1.45 -7.31 -10.13
CA MET A 128 -1.76 -8.70 -10.52
C MET A 128 -2.79 -8.73 -11.65
N VAL A 129 -3.86 -7.93 -11.52
CA VAL A 129 -4.90 -7.82 -12.55
C VAL A 129 -4.36 -7.23 -13.84
N SER A 130 -3.49 -6.22 -13.78
CA SER A 130 -2.96 -5.54 -14.97
C SER A 130 -1.93 -6.39 -15.73
N THR A 131 -1.13 -7.19 -15.01
CA THR A 131 -0.09 -8.05 -15.61
C THR A 131 -0.59 -9.44 -15.94
N GLY A 132 -1.68 -9.90 -15.31
CA GLY A 132 -2.13 -11.29 -15.37
C GLY A 132 -1.14 -12.27 -14.74
N THR A 133 -0.20 -11.77 -13.93
CA THR A 133 0.80 -12.56 -13.21
C THR A 133 0.54 -12.49 -11.72
N ASN A 134 0.86 -13.57 -11.02
CA ASN A 134 0.76 -13.63 -9.56
C ASN A 134 2.16 -13.85 -8.98
N PRO A 135 2.38 -13.46 -7.71
CA PRO A 135 3.58 -13.84 -7.00
C PRO A 135 3.77 -15.37 -7.08
N PRO A 136 5.01 -15.84 -7.31
CA PRO A 136 5.26 -17.25 -7.45
C PRO A 136 4.87 -17.92 -6.14
N ASN A 137 3.77 -18.66 -6.15
CA ASN A 137 3.56 -19.73 -5.19
C ASN A 137 4.81 -20.59 -5.28
N PHE A 138 5.49 -20.78 -4.16
CA PHE A 138 6.76 -21.47 -4.01
C PHE A 138 6.73 -22.85 -4.73
N PHE A 139 7.03 -22.86 -6.02
CA PHE A 139 7.36 -24.05 -6.77
C PHE A 139 8.83 -23.90 -7.15
N VAL A 140 9.68 -24.26 -6.19
CA VAL A 140 11.04 -24.68 -6.52
C VAL A 140 10.87 -25.97 -7.32
N ASP A 141 11.27 -25.91 -8.60
CA ASP A 141 11.36 -27.04 -9.50
C ASP A 141 12.04 -28.23 -8.81
N GLY A 142 11.33 -29.34 -8.66
CA GLY A 142 11.95 -30.63 -8.32
C GLY A 142 11.31 -31.50 -7.25
N SER A 143 10.16 -31.17 -6.65
CA SER A 143 9.49 -32.09 -5.71
C SER A 143 8.09 -32.50 -6.17
N THR A 144 7.89 -33.80 -6.36
CA THR A 144 6.63 -34.45 -6.70
C THR A 144 5.63 -34.37 -5.56
N TYR A 145 4.80 -33.33 -5.51
CA TYR A 145 3.54 -33.35 -4.77
C TYR A 145 2.46 -32.59 -5.53
N THR A 146 1.29 -33.22 -5.62
CA THR A 146 0.08 -32.80 -6.34
C THR A 146 -0.40 -31.39 -5.98
N PRO A 147 -0.95 -30.65 -6.94
CA PRO A 147 -1.34 -29.24 -6.74
C PRO A 147 -2.54 -29.17 -5.79
N LEU A 148 -2.43 -28.34 -4.75
CA LEU A 148 -3.60 -27.82 -4.04
C LEU A 148 -3.94 -26.46 -4.64
N PRO A 149 -5.23 -26.21 -4.94
CA PRO A 149 -5.66 -25.05 -5.70
C PRO A 149 -5.54 -23.81 -4.82
N VAL A 150 -4.58 -22.96 -5.15
CA VAL A 150 -4.38 -21.68 -4.51
C VAL A 150 -5.55 -20.78 -4.88
N GLN A 151 -6.49 -20.60 -3.95
CA GLN A 151 -7.67 -19.78 -4.19
C GLN A 151 -8.22 -19.05 -2.97
N SER A 152 -7.43 -18.89 -1.90
CA SER A 152 -7.87 -18.11 -0.75
C SER A 152 -6.70 -17.58 0.09
N VAL A 153 -6.80 -16.32 0.53
CA VAL A 153 -5.94 -15.69 1.57
C VAL A 153 -5.98 -16.48 2.89
N GLN A 154 -6.97 -17.37 3.07
CA GLN A 154 -7.07 -18.29 4.19
C GLN A 154 -5.97 -19.37 4.19
N ASP A 155 -5.40 -19.75 3.03
CA ASP A 155 -4.27 -20.70 2.98
C ASP A 155 -2.97 -20.07 3.52
N ILE A 156 -2.83 -18.75 3.42
CA ILE A 156 -1.74 -17.98 4.04
C ILE A 156 -1.95 -17.90 5.56
N LEU A 157 -3.21 -17.89 6.01
CA LEU A 157 -3.58 -17.90 7.43
C LEU A 157 -3.55 -19.30 8.05
N ASP A 158 -3.61 -20.39 7.29
CA ASP A 158 -3.46 -21.76 7.85
C ASP A 158 -1.98 -22.17 8.00
N LEU A 159 -1.05 -21.50 7.30
CA LEU A 159 0.38 -21.50 7.65
C LEU A 159 0.68 -20.83 9.01
N ARG A 160 -0.31 -20.16 9.61
CA ARG A 160 -0.17 -19.42 10.88
C ARG A 160 -0.05 -20.34 12.10
N GLU A 161 -0.52 -21.59 12.02
CA GLU A 161 -0.64 -22.50 13.18
C GLU A 161 0.23 -23.76 13.15
N GLY A 162 0.99 -24.04 12.10
CA GLY A 162 1.79 -25.28 12.09
C GLY A 162 2.94 -25.32 11.11
N VAL A 163 4.12 -24.83 11.50
CA VAL A 163 5.37 -25.22 10.82
C VAL A 163 6.46 -25.52 11.85
N SER A 164 6.97 -26.74 11.77
CA SER A 164 8.13 -27.26 12.49
C SER A 164 9.41 -26.45 12.20
N HIS A 165 10.18 -26.16 13.25
CA HIS A 165 11.36 -25.29 13.27
C HIS A 165 12.51 -25.58 12.29
N ASP A 166 12.56 -26.73 11.61
CA ASP A 166 13.69 -27.08 10.73
C ASP A 166 13.64 -26.46 9.33
N ARG A 167 12.49 -25.90 8.88
CA ARG A 167 12.35 -25.26 7.54
C ARG A 167 12.48 -23.74 7.56
N GLU A 168 12.56 -23.14 8.73
CA GLU A 168 12.49 -21.69 8.95
C GLU A 168 13.79 -20.97 8.57
N HIS A 169 14.94 -21.65 8.69
CA HIS A 169 16.27 -21.08 8.47
C HIS A 169 16.55 -20.74 6.99
N ASP A 170 16.06 -21.54 6.04
CA ASP A 170 16.28 -21.29 4.61
C ASP A 170 15.46 -20.10 4.08
N HIS A 171 14.24 -19.90 4.60
CA HIS A 171 13.38 -18.78 4.20
C HIS A 171 13.89 -17.43 4.71
N VAL A 172 14.46 -17.39 5.92
CA VAL A 172 15.06 -16.16 6.49
C VAL A 172 16.28 -15.74 5.68
N ALA A 173 17.12 -16.68 5.25
CA ALA A 173 18.29 -16.39 4.42
C ALA A 173 17.89 -15.77 3.06
N ILE A 174 16.90 -16.37 2.38
CA ILE A 174 16.37 -15.86 1.11
C ILE A 174 15.73 -14.48 1.29
N ALA A 175 14.91 -14.29 2.32
CA ALA A 175 14.28 -13.00 2.63
C ALA A 175 15.34 -11.90 2.87
N LYS A 176 16.42 -12.24 3.59
CA LYS A 176 17.53 -11.32 3.87
C LYS A 176 18.29 -10.94 2.60
N GLU A 177 18.56 -11.92 1.72
CA GLU A 177 19.16 -11.65 0.41
C GLU A 177 18.28 -10.71 -0.42
N MET A 178 16.98 -10.97 -0.49
CA MET A 178 16.05 -10.13 -1.27
C MET A 178 15.92 -8.72 -0.71
N LEU A 179 15.80 -8.55 0.61
CA LEU A 179 15.75 -7.23 1.23
C LEU A 179 17.06 -6.47 1.10
N SER A 180 18.21 -7.14 1.13
CA SER A 180 19.51 -6.49 0.95
C SER A 180 19.67 -5.85 -0.44
N LYS A 181 18.96 -6.36 -1.45
CA LYS A 181 18.94 -5.77 -2.81
C LYS A 181 18.14 -4.48 -2.90
N VAL A 182 17.27 -4.21 -1.92
CA VAL A 182 16.19 -3.23 -2.05
C VAL A 182 16.22 -2.19 -0.93
N CYS A 183 16.75 -2.53 0.25
CA CYS A 183 16.76 -1.68 1.44
C CYS A 183 18.20 -1.43 1.95
N MET A 184 18.52 -0.17 2.23
CA MET A 184 19.82 0.22 2.79
C MET A 184 20.06 -0.37 4.18
N ASP A 185 19.01 -0.44 5.00
CA ASP A 185 19.09 -0.82 6.41
C ASP A 185 19.56 -2.28 6.60
N PHE A 186 19.51 -3.11 5.55
CA PHE A 186 19.94 -4.51 5.58
C PHE A 186 21.33 -4.77 4.98
N THR A 187 22.04 -3.74 4.49
CA THR A 187 23.36 -3.87 3.85
C THR A 187 24.54 -3.97 4.84
N ASN A 188 24.37 -3.51 6.10
CA ASN A 188 25.45 -3.49 7.11
C ASN A 188 25.37 -4.69 8.08
N ASP A 189 26.50 -5.33 8.34
CA ASP A 189 26.67 -6.72 8.82
C ASP A 189 26.39 -6.98 10.33
N ASP A 190 25.33 -6.42 10.94
CA ASP A 190 24.94 -6.75 12.33
C ASP A 190 23.91 -7.89 12.37
N THR A 191 24.45 -9.11 12.44
CA THR A 191 23.71 -10.38 12.28
C THR A 191 22.78 -10.71 13.45
N TYR A 192 23.12 -10.31 14.68
CA TYR A 192 22.44 -10.77 15.91
C TYR A 192 21.20 -9.96 16.32
N SER A 193 21.05 -8.69 15.89
CA SER A 193 19.87 -7.88 16.23
C SER A 193 18.72 -8.03 15.22
N ARG A 194 18.95 -8.75 14.11
CA ARG A 194 18.04 -8.78 12.96
C ARG A 194 17.28 -10.10 12.81
N GLU A 195 17.81 -11.21 13.32
CA GLU A 195 17.05 -12.46 13.41
C GLU A 195 15.80 -12.30 14.28
N SER A 196 15.89 -11.50 15.34
CA SER A 196 14.71 -11.11 16.13
C SER A 196 13.72 -10.27 15.33
N THR A 197 14.16 -9.37 14.44
CA THR A 197 13.26 -8.54 13.63
C THR A 197 12.43 -9.36 12.63
N PHE A 198 13.02 -10.40 12.02
CA PHE A 198 12.27 -11.31 11.14
C PHE A 198 11.38 -12.28 11.91
N ALA A 199 11.83 -12.77 13.07
CA ALA A 199 11.03 -13.62 13.95
C ALA A 199 9.83 -12.87 14.55
N GLU A 200 9.99 -11.58 14.84
CA GLU A 200 8.93 -10.70 15.37
C GLU A 200 8.01 -10.16 14.27
N ASN A 201 8.51 -10.01 13.04
CA ASN A 201 7.78 -9.41 11.93
C ASN A 201 7.49 -10.41 10.80
N ARG A 202 6.56 -11.33 11.07
CA ARG A 202 6.10 -12.35 10.11
C ARG A 202 5.62 -11.76 8.76
N LYS A 203 5.12 -10.51 8.77
CA LYS A 203 4.71 -9.76 7.56
C LYS A 203 5.90 -9.36 6.69
N LEU A 204 7.00 -8.94 7.31
CA LEU A 204 8.26 -8.65 6.60
C LEU A 204 8.78 -9.92 5.91
N LEU A 205 8.73 -11.06 6.61
CA LEU A 205 9.15 -12.35 6.04
C LEU A 205 8.28 -12.75 4.83
N SER A 206 6.94 -12.67 4.95
CA SER A 206 6.03 -13.04 3.86
C SER A 206 6.21 -12.16 2.63
N PHE A 207 6.31 -10.84 2.81
CA PHE A 207 6.58 -9.90 1.71
C PHE A 207 7.90 -10.22 1.02
N SER A 208 8.98 -10.37 1.80
CA SER A 208 10.34 -10.56 1.28
C SER A 208 10.52 -11.88 0.53
N ALA A 209 9.77 -12.92 0.92
CA ALA A 209 9.87 -14.25 0.33
C ALA A 209 8.93 -14.46 -0.87
N LEU A 210 7.77 -13.78 -0.93
CA LEU A 210 6.72 -14.04 -1.93
C LEU A 210 6.54 -12.86 -2.89
N GLU A 211 6.24 -11.68 -2.35
CA GLU A 211 5.87 -10.50 -3.14
C GLU A 211 7.09 -9.79 -3.73
N LEU A 212 8.17 -9.66 -2.96
CA LEU A 212 9.37 -8.96 -3.39
C LEU A 212 10.06 -9.59 -4.60
N PRO A 213 10.25 -10.93 -4.67
CA PRO A 213 10.82 -11.58 -5.86
C PRO A 213 9.95 -11.39 -7.11
N TRP A 214 8.63 -11.40 -6.95
CA TRP A 214 7.69 -11.16 -8.04
C TRP A 214 7.77 -9.73 -8.56
N LEU A 215 7.75 -8.74 -7.67
CA LEU A 215 7.86 -7.34 -8.04
C LEU A 215 9.21 -7.04 -8.70
N LEU A 216 10.31 -7.65 -8.22
CA LEU A 216 11.63 -7.55 -8.84
C LEU A 216 11.70 -8.24 -10.21
N LYS A 217 10.90 -9.29 -10.43
CA LYS A 217 10.79 -9.92 -11.74
C LYS A 217 10.01 -9.01 -12.70
N LEU A 218 8.86 -8.49 -12.27
CA LEU A 218 8.07 -7.53 -13.04
C LEU A 218 8.84 -6.26 -13.36
N SER A 219 9.74 -5.82 -12.47
CA SER A 219 10.59 -4.66 -12.71
C SER A 219 11.67 -4.92 -13.77
N ASN A 220 11.96 -6.18 -14.09
CA ASN A 220 12.96 -6.58 -15.09
C ASN A 220 12.37 -7.18 -16.37
N ASP A 221 11.06 -7.43 -16.41
CA ASP A 221 10.38 -8.02 -17.57
C ASP A 221 10.07 -6.96 -18.63
N GLU A 222 10.82 -6.97 -19.74
CA GLU A 222 10.59 -6.12 -20.92
C GLU A 222 9.30 -6.50 -21.69
N VAL A 223 8.67 -7.62 -21.35
CA VAL A 223 7.56 -8.24 -22.11
C VAL A 223 6.21 -7.51 -21.89
N HIS A 224 6.05 -6.83 -20.75
CA HIS A 224 4.80 -6.15 -20.37
C HIS A 224 4.81 -4.64 -20.63
N ASP A 225 5.91 -4.08 -21.14
CA ASP A 225 5.98 -2.69 -21.57
C ASP A 225 5.21 -2.49 -22.87
N GLY A 226 3.89 -2.36 -22.73
CA GLY A 226 3.08 -1.73 -23.76
C GLY A 226 3.63 -0.34 -24.00
N ASN A 227 4.03 -0.06 -25.24
CA ASN A 227 4.39 1.27 -25.74
C ASN A 227 3.62 2.36 -24.98
N LYS A 228 4.32 3.32 -24.36
CA LYS A 228 3.76 4.55 -23.79
C LYS A 228 2.82 5.18 -24.83
N HIS A 229 1.57 4.77 -24.87
CA HIS A 229 0.60 5.31 -25.80
C HIS A 229 0.16 6.64 -25.22
N SER A 230 0.70 7.70 -25.81
CA SER A 230 0.21 9.07 -25.71
C SER A 230 -1.28 9.08 -26.02
N SER A 231 -2.12 8.89 -25.02
CA SER A 231 -3.53 9.19 -25.12
C SER A 231 -3.63 10.71 -25.05
N GLU A 232 -3.70 11.35 -26.21
CA GLU A 232 -4.13 12.73 -26.36
C GLU A 232 -5.56 12.84 -25.80
N THR A 233 -5.69 13.13 -24.52
CA THR A 233 -6.94 13.61 -23.96
C THR A 233 -6.68 14.91 -23.23
N ASN A 234 -7.21 15.99 -23.82
CA ASN A 234 -7.25 17.36 -23.31
C ASN A 234 -8.04 17.43 -21.98
N HIS A 235 -7.45 16.93 -20.90
CA HIS A 235 -7.92 17.14 -19.53
C HIS A 235 -6.75 17.57 -18.64
N PRO A 236 -6.95 18.52 -17.70
CA PRO A 236 -5.88 19.13 -16.91
C PRO A 236 -5.28 18.21 -15.83
N ILE A 237 -5.67 16.93 -15.80
CA ILE A 237 -5.11 15.91 -14.91
C ILE A 237 -4.63 14.78 -15.82
N ARG A 238 -3.41 14.91 -16.33
CA ARG A 238 -2.72 13.85 -17.06
C ARG A 238 -2.53 12.69 -16.08
N ARG A 239 -3.35 11.64 -16.18
CA ARG A 239 -3.08 10.38 -15.48
C ARG A 239 -1.82 9.79 -16.12
N TYR A 240 -0.67 10.00 -15.48
CA TYR A 240 0.56 9.29 -15.81
C TYR A 240 0.26 7.80 -15.71
N ARG A 241 0.12 7.14 -16.85
CA ARG A 241 0.08 5.68 -16.90
C ARG A 241 1.53 5.24 -16.90
N PHE A 242 2.02 4.89 -15.73
CA PHE A 242 3.38 4.40 -15.57
C PHE A 242 3.53 3.03 -16.24
N SER A 243 4.75 2.69 -16.67
CA SER A 243 5.05 1.32 -17.10
C SER A 243 4.83 0.35 -15.95
N THR A 244 4.50 -0.91 -16.26
CA THR A 244 4.44 -1.98 -15.26
C THR A 244 5.74 -2.06 -14.44
N LYS A 245 6.88 -1.80 -15.09
CA LYS A 245 8.19 -1.67 -14.45
C LYS A 245 8.20 -0.58 -13.37
N THR A 246 7.80 0.63 -13.74
CA THR A 246 7.75 1.78 -12.82
C THR A 246 6.74 1.56 -11.69
N GLU A 247 5.58 0.98 -11.99
CA GLU A 247 4.56 0.64 -11.00
C GLU A 247 5.05 -0.41 -10.01
N ALA A 248 5.75 -1.47 -10.46
CA ALA A 248 6.32 -2.49 -9.59
C ALA A 248 7.37 -1.91 -8.63
N ILE A 249 8.31 -1.10 -9.14
CA ILE A 249 9.34 -0.45 -8.31
C ILE A 249 8.72 0.51 -7.31
N ASN A 250 7.74 1.30 -7.74
CA ASN A 250 7.03 2.24 -6.88
C ASN A 250 6.27 1.51 -5.76
N SER A 251 5.66 0.36 -6.05
CA SER A 251 4.99 -0.46 -5.04
C SER A 251 5.97 -1.05 -4.02
N ILE A 252 7.18 -1.43 -4.44
CA ILE A 252 8.26 -1.84 -3.52
C ILE A 252 8.64 -0.67 -2.60
N ILE A 253 8.91 0.51 -3.15
CA ILE A 253 9.30 1.70 -2.37
C ILE A 253 8.17 2.10 -1.41
N TYR A 254 6.92 2.03 -1.87
CA TYR A 254 5.75 2.34 -1.06
C TYR A 254 5.62 1.39 0.13
N TRP A 255 5.78 0.08 -0.10
CA TRP A 255 5.79 -0.93 0.96
C TRP A 255 6.88 -0.62 2.00
N LEU A 256 8.10 -0.35 1.54
CA LEU A 256 9.21 0.01 2.44
C LEU A 256 8.89 1.27 3.26
N GLY A 257 8.35 2.32 2.64
CA GLY A 257 7.98 3.55 3.32
C GLY A 257 6.90 3.36 4.39
N VAL A 258 5.88 2.54 4.10
CA VAL A 258 4.82 2.20 5.07
C VAL A 258 5.40 1.47 6.28
N HIS A 259 6.38 0.59 6.07
CA HIS A 259 7.04 -0.17 7.12
C HIS A 259 8.29 0.51 7.71
N SER A 260 8.53 1.80 7.40
CA SER A 260 9.64 2.61 7.91
C SER A 260 11.05 2.09 7.56
N PHE A 261 11.19 1.44 6.41
CA PHE A 261 12.47 1.01 5.86
C PHE A 261 12.99 1.99 4.81
N ALA A 262 14.30 2.27 4.82
CA ALA A 262 14.92 3.14 3.84
C ALA A 262 15.19 2.38 2.52
N PRO A 263 14.65 2.83 1.37
CA PRO A 263 14.97 2.23 0.08
C PRO A 263 16.45 2.43 -0.27
N SER A 264 17.01 1.46 -0.99
CA SER A 264 18.37 1.52 -1.52
C SER A 264 18.51 2.60 -2.60
N ASP A 265 19.70 3.21 -2.68
CA ASP A 265 20.01 4.16 -3.75
C ASP A 265 19.85 3.49 -5.13
N ASP A 266 20.22 2.22 -5.26
CA ASP A 266 20.06 1.44 -6.50
C ASP A 266 18.59 1.34 -6.94
N LEU A 267 17.65 1.14 -6.01
CA LEU A 267 16.23 1.08 -6.31
C LEU A 267 15.67 2.45 -6.72
N ILE A 268 16.08 3.52 -6.04
CA ILE A 268 15.71 4.91 -6.39
C ILE A 268 16.25 5.27 -7.78
N MET A 269 17.49 4.89 -8.07
CA MET A 269 18.12 5.07 -9.37
C MET A 269 17.38 4.29 -10.46
N PHE A 270 17.00 3.05 -10.18
CA PHE A 270 16.26 2.21 -11.14
C PHE A 270 14.88 2.79 -11.46
N LEU A 271 14.17 3.33 -10.46
CA LEU A 271 12.91 4.05 -10.68
C LEU A 271 13.10 5.27 -11.58
N ALA A 272 14.10 6.11 -11.27
CA ALA A 272 14.37 7.31 -12.06
C ALA A 272 14.75 6.97 -13.51
N LYS A 273 15.59 5.95 -13.72
CA LYS A 273 15.94 5.47 -15.07
C LYS A 273 14.71 4.97 -15.84
N SER A 274 13.83 4.21 -15.19
CA SER A 274 12.62 3.67 -15.82
C SER A 274 11.66 4.77 -16.31
N ILE A 275 11.58 5.90 -15.61
CA ILE A 275 10.76 7.04 -16.04
C ILE A 275 11.44 7.80 -17.18
N MET A 276 12.77 7.92 -17.13
CA MET A 276 13.61 8.50 -18.18
C MET A 276 13.74 7.61 -19.44
N GLU A 277 13.05 6.48 -19.55
CA GLU A 277 13.04 5.66 -20.79
C GLU A 277 12.19 6.31 -21.90
N PRO A 278 12.69 6.42 -23.16
CA PRO A 278 11.97 7.03 -24.28
C PRO A 278 10.60 6.40 -24.56
N PRO A 279 9.60 7.19 -25.01
CA PRO A 279 9.58 8.66 -25.14
C PRO A 279 9.46 9.37 -23.77
N VAL A 280 10.15 10.50 -23.64
CA VAL A 280 10.25 11.30 -22.39
C VAL A 280 9.97 12.77 -22.70
N ASP A 281 9.19 13.44 -21.86
CA ASP A 281 8.97 14.89 -21.94
C ASP A 281 9.70 15.67 -20.83
N GLU A 282 9.57 17.00 -20.80
CA GLU A 282 10.21 17.83 -19.76
C GLU A 282 9.70 17.49 -18.36
N ASP A 283 8.42 17.16 -18.20
CA ASP A 283 7.82 16.82 -16.91
C ASP A 283 8.36 15.49 -16.37
N ASP A 284 8.58 14.50 -17.24
CA ASP A 284 9.21 13.23 -16.89
C ASP A 284 10.66 13.43 -16.40
N TYR A 285 11.42 14.35 -17.01
CA TYR A 285 12.76 14.70 -16.52
C TYR A 285 12.72 15.39 -15.15
N VAL A 286 11.75 16.28 -14.93
CA VAL A 286 11.54 16.94 -13.62
C VAL A 286 11.17 15.91 -12.56
N LEU A 287 10.24 15.00 -12.86
CA LEU A 287 9.83 13.93 -11.96
C LEU A 287 11.00 13.02 -11.61
N SER A 288 11.76 12.59 -12.61
CA SER A 288 12.91 11.70 -12.41
C SER A 288 14.01 12.38 -11.59
N CYS A 289 14.32 13.66 -11.84
CA CYS A 289 15.28 14.40 -11.03
C CYS A 289 14.76 14.66 -9.61
N SER A 290 13.45 14.83 -9.42
CA SER A 290 12.82 14.90 -8.09
C SER A 290 13.01 13.61 -7.30
N ILE A 291 12.92 12.46 -7.97
CA ILE A 291 13.18 11.15 -7.38
C ILE A 291 14.66 11.03 -6.97
N LEU A 292 15.59 11.43 -7.83
CA LEU A 292 17.03 11.41 -7.55
C LEU A 292 17.46 12.31 -6.38
N LEU A 293 16.64 13.27 -5.94
CA LEU A 293 16.94 14.08 -4.74
C LEU A 293 16.89 13.26 -3.45
N ASN A 294 16.32 12.06 -3.50
CA ASN A 294 16.21 11.14 -2.36
C ASN A 294 17.41 10.23 -2.20
N LEU A 295 18.37 10.27 -3.13
CA LEU A 295 19.60 9.52 -3.01
C LEU A 295 20.41 9.98 -1.78
N MET A 296 20.97 9.01 -1.07
CA MET A 296 21.91 9.25 0.01
C MET A 296 23.24 9.77 -0.55
N ASP A 297 23.74 9.14 -1.61
CA ASP A 297 24.86 9.65 -2.40
C ASP A 297 24.37 10.38 -3.66
N PRO A 298 24.40 11.73 -3.66
CA PRO A 298 23.92 12.51 -4.79
C PRO A 298 24.85 12.45 -6.01
N PHE A 299 26.10 11.98 -5.88
CA PHE A 299 26.99 11.82 -7.03
C PHE A 299 26.48 10.74 -7.98
N ASN A 300 25.78 9.73 -7.45
CA ASN A 300 25.10 8.72 -8.25
C ASN A 300 24.01 9.35 -9.13
N GLY A 301 23.27 10.34 -8.62
CA GLY A 301 22.27 11.07 -9.40
C GLY A 301 22.89 11.87 -10.55
N VAL A 302 24.03 12.52 -10.31
CA VAL A 302 24.78 13.24 -11.37
C VAL A 302 25.23 12.27 -12.46
N LYS A 303 25.75 11.10 -12.09
CA LYS A 303 26.19 10.08 -13.04
C LYS A 303 25.06 9.62 -13.96
N ILE A 304 23.85 9.43 -13.44
CA ILE A 304 22.68 9.06 -14.24
C ILE A 304 22.34 10.15 -15.27
N ILE A 305 22.30 11.41 -14.83
CA ILE A 305 22.00 12.54 -15.72
C ILE A 305 23.06 12.65 -16.83
N GLU A 306 24.34 12.41 -16.52
CA GLU A 306 25.41 12.36 -17.51
C GLU A 306 25.31 11.17 -18.47
N GLU A 307 24.90 9.99 -18.00
CA GLU A 307 24.67 8.80 -18.84
C GLU A 307 23.52 9.06 -19.83
N GLU A 308 22.40 9.60 -19.36
CA GLU A 308 21.25 9.97 -20.21
C GLU A 308 21.63 11.04 -21.23
N LEU A 309 22.37 12.08 -20.82
CA LEU A 309 22.89 13.12 -21.73
C LEU A 309 23.74 12.54 -22.87
N LYS A 310 24.52 11.49 -22.60
CA LYS A 310 25.38 10.83 -23.61
C LYS A 310 24.59 9.94 -24.56
N GLN A 311 23.50 9.32 -24.09
CA GLN A 311 22.68 8.44 -24.90
C GLN A 311 21.76 9.20 -25.87
N ARG A 312 21.43 10.45 -25.56
CA ARG A 312 20.48 11.26 -26.32
C ARG A 312 21.18 12.03 -27.44
N GLU A 313 20.72 11.86 -28.68
CA GLU A 313 21.27 12.57 -29.85
C GLU A 313 20.50 13.87 -30.21
N CYS A 314 19.30 14.08 -29.63
CA CYS A 314 18.43 15.21 -29.97
C CYS A 314 18.78 16.48 -29.17
N TYR A 315 19.10 17.59 -29.87
CA TYR A 315 19.48 18.86 -29.24
C TYR A 315 18.45 19.42 -28.25
N GLN A 316 17.15 19.29 -28.55
CA GLN A 316 16.09 19.77 -27.66
C GLN A 316 16.01 18.95 -26.37
N GLU A 317 16.13 17.63 -26.47
CA GLU A 317 16.16 16.73 -25.30
C GLU A 317 17.39 17.00 -24.43
N ILE A 318 18.56 17.18 -25.06
CA ILE A 318 19.82 17.56 -24.40
C ILE A 318 19.67 18.90 -23.66
N SER A 319 19.05 19.90 -24.28
CA SER A 319 18.82 21.21 -23.65
C SER A 319 17.91 21.09 -22.42
N ASN A 320 16.82 20.32 -22.53
CA ASN A 320 15.87 20.11 -21.45
C ASN A 320 16.52 19.39 -20.26
N ILE A 321 17.18 18.25 -20.50
CA ILE A 321 17.85 17.49 -19.42
C ILE A 321 19.02 18.29 -18.81
N MET A 322 19.77 19.08 -19.60
CA MET A 322 20.87 19.92 -19.08
C MET A 322 20.33 21.01 -18.14
N ASN A 323 19.24 21.68 -18.52
CA ASN A 323 18.60 22.69 -17.68
C ASN A 323 18.12 22.10 -16.34
N VAL A 324 17.48 20.94 -16.39
CA VAL A 324 17.00 20.22 -15.20
C VAL A 324 18.18 19.73 -14.35
N GLY A 325 19.21 19.16 -14.96
CA GLY A 325 20.42 18.67 -14.28
C GLY A 325 21.22 19.77 -13.58
N MET A 326 21.35 20.95 -14.20
CA MET A 326 21.94 22.13 -13.55
C MET A 326 21.14 22.55 -12.30
N THR A 327 19.81 22.44 -12.36
CA THR A 327 18.93 22.76 -11.24
C THR A 327 19.09 21.72 -10.13
N TYR A 328 19.11 20.43 -10.45
CA TYR A 328 19.39 19.34 -9.52
C TYR A 328 20.73 19.53 -8.79
N SER A 329 21.82 19.76 -9.54
CA SER A 329 23.16 19.98 -8.98
C SER A 329 23.19 21.19 -8.05
N SER A 330 22.56 22.30 -8.46
CA SER A 330 22.46 23.51 -7.64
C SER A 330 21.74 23.23 -6.31
N LEU A 331 20.61 22.52 -6.34
CA LEU A 331 19.84 22.17 -5.14
C LEU A 331 20.61 21.23 -4.20
N ASN A 332 21.35 20.28 -4.76
CA ASN A 332 22.16 19.38 -3.95
C ASN A 332 23.40 20.08 -3.35
N SER A 333 23.98 21.06 -4.05
CA SER A 333 25.09 21.87 -3.54
C SER A 333 24.69 22.81 -2.39
N LEU A 334 23.40 23.13 -2.26
CA LEU A 334 22.81 23.94 -1.19
C LEU A 334 22.53 23.15 0.10
N LYS A 335 23.15 21.98 0.30
CA LYS A 335 23.01 21.11 1.50
C LYS A 335 23.18 21.85 2.85
N LYS A 336 23.80 23.03 2.85
CA LYS A 336 23.99 23.88 4.05
C LYS A 336 22.75 24.71 4.43
N GLU A 337 21.86 24.99 3.48
CA GLU A 337 20.61 25.77 3.66
C GLU A 337 19.35 24.91 3.62
N CYS A 338 19.40 23.71 3.03
CA CYS A 338 18.30 22.74 2.97
C CYS A 338 18.78 21.36 3.42
N SER A 339 18.45 20.97 4.65
CA SER A 339 18.94 19.72 5.26
C SER A 339 18.08 18.51 4.92
N THR A 340 16.78 18.69 4.61
CA THR A 340 15.87 17.57 4.35
C THR A 340 15.60 17.36 2.86
N PRO A 341 15.35 16.11 2.41
CA PRO A 341 14.91 15.83 1.03
C PRO A 341 13.63 16.58 0.64
N GLU A 342 12.69 16.74 1.57
CA GLU A 342 11.42 17.45 1.35
C GLU A 342 11.63 18.94 1.02
N GLN A 343 12.51 19.63 1.76
CA GLN A 343 12.87 21.02 1.47
C GLN A 343 13.48 21.17 0.07
N ARG A 344 14.33 20.22 -0.32
CA ARG A 344 14.94 20.21 -1.66
C ARG A 344 13.90 20.01 -2.77
N ARG A 345 12.91 19.14 -2.56
CA ARG A 345 11.80 18.91 -3.52
C ARG A 345 10.90 20.15 -3.66
N ASN A 346 10.54 20.80 -2.55
CA ASN A 346 9.71 22.01 -2.59
C ASN A 346 10.41 23.18 -3.31
N LEU A 347 11.71 23.35 -3.07
CA LEU A 347 12.51 24.37 -3.76
C LEU A 347 12.67 24.06 -5.26
N LEU A 348 12.75 22.78 -5.64
CA LEU A 348 12.72 22.36 -7.03
C LEU A 348 11.40 22.77 -7.70
N LEU A 349 10.26 22.43 -7.08
CA LEU A 349 8.93 22.80 -7.60
C LEU A 349 8.78 24.31 -7.75
N GLN A 350 9.25 25.10 -6.78
CA GLN A 350 9.23 26.55 -6.84
C GLN A 350 10.08 27.08 -8.02
N LYS A 351 11.30 26.58 -8.20
CA LYS A 351 12.17 27.01 -9.31
C LYS A 351 11.59 26.66 -10.68
N PHE A 352 10.91 25.52 -10.80
CA PHE A 352 10.19 25.18 -12.03
C PHE A 352 8.98 26.10 -12.24
N HIS A 353 8.17 26.38 -11.21
CA HIS A 353 7.04 27.31 -11.30
C HIS A 353 7.47 28.74 -11.68
N GLU A 354 8.56 29.23 -11.10
CA GLU A 354 9.16 30.53 -11.45
C GLU A 354 9.61 30.55 -12.92
N LYS A 355 10.19 29.45 -13.42
CA LYS A 355 10.58 29.33 -14.83
C LYS A 355 9.36 29.37 -15.76
N PHE A 356 8.26 28.69 -15.41
CA PHE A 356 7.01 28.72 -16.18
C PHE A 356 6.26 30.06 -16.12
N THR A 357 6.36 30.81 -15.02
CA THR A 357 5.74 32.15 -14.90
C THR A 357 6.60 33.27 -15.49
N SER A 358 7.90 33.04 -15.71
CA SER A 358 8.82 34.00 -16.32
C SER A 358 8.82 34.03 -17.86
N ILE A 359 7.93 33.27 -18.50
CA ILE A 359 7.80 33.14 -19.97
C ILE A 359 6.65 34.01 -20.54
N ASP A 360 6.01 34.88 -19.73
CA ASP A 360 5.13 35.95 -20.24
C ASP A 360 5.88 37.23 -20.62
#